data_AF-A0A349U196-F1
#
_entry.id   AF-A0A349U196-F1
#
_cell.length_a   1.000
_cell.length_b   1.000
_cell.length_c   1.000
_cell.angle_alpha   90.00
_cell.angle_beta   90.00
_cell.angle_gamma   90.00
#
_symmetry.space_group_name_H-M   'P 1'
#
loop_
_entity.id
_entity.type
_entity.pdbx_description
1 polymer ?
#
loop_
_entity_poly.entity_id
_entity_poly.type
_entity_poly.pdbx_seq_one_letter_code
_entity_poly.pdbx_strand_id
1 'polypeptide(L)'
;MKKIFFILGIYLGLASSRLISPQQEKEFRIQRSSPYLITLTLANHIASPFKKDHAPYAASNAEKILGALLAQSIRPFPSGLYATYYGFSSYLNANSQIIFPRKNATDTVLIIVTKQIYPIITRGRTVNYFVRRPDLDAAFYEFKRIKDSKTETYCWETKEIQAPKNSKIPVDAIILHAKPNELYIPEGLSKTIGGEHLILPIIYPTKELARSYGSLSFLKIKKYFAPIEARTEIKRSGDRYSTLIRP
;
A
#
# COMPACT_ATOMS: atom_id res chain seq x y z
N MET A 1 -71.06 -35.82 -10.31
CA MET A 1 -70.79 -37.22 -9.91
C MET A 1 -69.82 -37.87 -10.90
N LYS A 2 -69.01 -38.80 -10.39
CA LYS A 2 -68.04 -39.71 -11.05
C LYS A 2 -66.62 -39.18 -11.33
N LYS A 3 -65.77 -39.60 -10.39
CA LYS A 3 -64.32 -39.72 -10.31
C LYS A 3 -63.73 -40.64 -11.40
N ILE A 4 -62.40 -40.58 -11.56
CA ILE A 4 -61.39 -41.68 -11.57
C ILE A 4 -60.33 -41.38 -12.65
N PHE A 5 -59.11 -40.96 -12.31
CA PHE A 5 -57.93 -41.69 -11.79
C PHE A 5 -57.15 -42.47 -12.87
N PHE A 6 -55.88 -42.04 -13.01
CA PHE A 6 -54.66 -42.84 -13.27
C PHE A 6 -54.50 -43.58 -14.62
N ILE A 7 -53.37 -43.38 -15.29
CA ILE A 7 -52.24 -44.33 -15.34
C ILE A 7 -51.09 -43.75 -16.20
N LEU A 8 -49.96 -43.53 -15.53
CA LEU A 8 -48.61 -43.95 -15.89
C LEU A 8 -48.35 -44.45 -17.33
N GLY A 9 -47.50 -43.74 -18.08
CA GLY A 9 -46.96 -44.19 -19.36
C GLY A 9 -45.51 -43.75 -19.53
N ILE A 10 -44.62 -44.49 -18.89
CA ILE A 10 -43.17 -44.43 -19.01
C ILE A 10 -42.78 -44.75 -20.46
N TYR A 11 -41.97 -43.91 -21.12
CA TYR A 11 -41.10 -44.40 -22.19
C TYR A 11 -39.70 -43.79 -22.12
N LEU A 12 -38.75 -44.71 -22.09
CA LEU A 12 -37.31 -44.56 -21.96
C LEU A 12 -36.73 -43.69 -23.08
N GLY A 13 -36.08 -42.60 -22.70
CA GLY A 13 -35.07 -41.92 -23.51
C GLY A 13 -33.68 -42.22 -22.95
N LEU A 14 -33.16 -43.42 -23.22
CA LEU A 14 -31.74 -43.75 -23.02
C LEU A 14 -30.92 -43.00 -24.06
N ALA A 15 -30.45 -41.81 -23.72
CA ALA A 15 -29.28 -41.22 -24.36
C ALA A 15 -28.30 -40.83 -23.25
N SER A 16 -27.41 -41.77 -22.92
CA SER A 16 -26.24 -41.55 -22.08
C SER A 16 -25.25 -40.65 -22.83
N SER A 17 -25.57 -39.36 -22.91
CA SER A 17 -24.53 -38.36 -23.15
C SER A 17 -23.76 -38.24 -21.83
N ARG A 18 -22.61 -38.91 -21.75
CA ARG A 18 -21.60 -38.65 -20.72
C ARG A 18 -21.31 -37.16 -20.77
N LEU A 19 -21.95 -36.40 -19.86
CA LEU A 19 -21.50 -35.08 -19.49
C LEU A 19 -20.13 -35.30 -18.86
N ILE A 20 -19.10 -35.21 -19.69
CA ILE A 20 -17.74 -34.94 -19.26
C ILE A 20 -17.90 -33.68 -18.42
N SER A 21 -17.89 -33.84 -17.09
CA SER A 21 -17.78 -32.68 -16.22
C SER A 21 -16.51 -31.98 -16.70
N PRO A 22 -16.57 -30.71 -17.13
CA PRO A 22 -15.34 -29.97 -17.30
C PRO A 22 -14.77 -29.95 -15.88
N GLN A 23 -13.77 -30.82 -15.64
CA GLN A 23 -12.83 -30.63 -14.56
C GLN A 23 -12.35 -29.22 -14.80
N GLN A 24 -12.90 -28.29 -14.03
CA GLN A 24 -12.37 -26.96 -13.91
C GLN A 24 -10.97 -27.21 -13.38
N GLU A 25 -10.01 -27.31 -14.29
CA GLU A 25 -8.65 -26.90 -14.05
C GLU A 25 -8.79 -25.47 -13.53
N LYS A 26 -8.90 -25.37 -12.20
CA LYS A 26 -8.44 -24.21 -11.48
C LYS A 26 -6.97 -24.15 -11.82
N GLU A 27 -6.65 -23.54 -12.96
CA GLU A 27 -5.40 -22.86 -13.15
C GLU A 27 -5.31 -21.89 -11.98
N PHE A 28 -4.70 -22.35 -10.89
CA PHE A 28 -4.03 -21.47 -9.96
C PHE A 28 -2.93 -20.83 -10.80
N ARG A 29 -3.30 -19.74 -11.50
CA ARG A 29 -2.33 -18.79 -12.01
C ARG A 29 -1.58 -18.33 -10.77
N ILE A 30 -0.45 -18.97 -10.51
CA ILE A 30 0.54 -18.49 -9.58
C ILE A 30 0.93 -17.14 -10.15
N GLN A 31 0.29 -16.09 -9.64
CA GLN A 31 0.53 -14.73 -10.07
C GLN A 31 1.96 -14.45 -9.61
N ARG A 32 2.92 -14.70 -10.50
CA ARG A 32 4.35 -14.51 -10.23
C ARG A 32 4.49 -13.07 -9.78
N SER A 33 4.65 -12.88 -8.48
CA SER A 33 4.91 -11.57 -7.92
C SER A 33 6.20 -11.10 -8.58
N SER A 34 6.12 -9.98 -9.29
CA SER A 34 7.29 -9.22 -9.70
C SER A 34 8.31 -9.20 -8.55
N PRO A 35 9.60 -9.49 -8.80
CA PRO A 35 10.63 -9.40 -7.78
C PRO A 35 10.86 -7.94 -7.34
N TYR A 36 10.33 -6.98 -8.09
CA TYR A 36 10.54 -5.57 -7.84
C TYR A 36 9.63 -5.03 -6.76
N LEU A 37 10.14 -4.03 -6.04
CA LEU A 37 9.51 -3.49 -4.85
C LEU A 37 9.27 -1.99 -5.00
N ILE A 38 8.22 -1.50 -4.34
CA ILE A 38 8.00 -0.09 -4.07
C ILE A 38 8.23 0.12 -2.58
N THR A 39 9.13 1.02 -2.23
CA THR A 39 9.47 1.35 -0.84
C THR A 39 9.08 2.79 -0.56
N LEU A 40 8.21 2.99 0.43
CA LEU A 40 7.93 4.28 1.04
C LEU A 40 8.68 4.38 2.36
N THR A 41 9.33 5.51 2.59
CA THR A 41 10.04 5.78 3.84
C THR A 41 9.36 6.92 4.58
N LEU A 42 9.09 6.72 5.86
CA LEU A 42 8.59 7.75 6.75
C LEU A 42 9.74 8.31 7.60
N ALA A 43 9.82 9.63 7.75
CA ALA A 43 10.82 10.24 8.62
C ALA A 43 10.58 9.88 10.09
N ASN A 44 11.66 9.65 10.83
CA ASN A 44 11.60 9.29 12.25
C ASN A 44 11.29 10.47 13.18
N HIS A 45 11.30 11.70 12.64
CA HIS A 45 11.00 12.92 13.40
C HIS A 45 9.70 13.52 12.89
N ILE A 46 8.93 14.09 13.82
CA ILE A 46 7.79 14.93 13.46
C ILE A 46 8.34 16.20 12.85
N ALA A 47 7.97 16.52 11.61
CA ALA A 47 8.29 17.80 11.03
C ALA A 47 7.58 18.88 11.87
N SER A 48 8.35 19.62 12.66
CA SER A 48 7.82 20.83 13.28
C SER A 48 7.42 21.76 12.13
N PRO A 49 6.19 22.29 12.09
CA PRO A 49 5.83 23.27 11.07
C PRO A 49 6.87 24.38 11.15
N PHE A 50 7.59 24.62 10.04
CA PHE A 50 8.61 25.65 9.97
C PHE A 50 7.91 26.99 10.21
N LYS A 51 7.93 27.48 11.46
CA LYS A 51 7.51 28.85 11.77
C LYS A 51 8.61 29.75 11.23
N LYS A 52 8.27 30.55 10.22
CA LYS A 52 9.19 31.40 9.46
C LYS A 52 9.78 32.58 10.25
N ASP A 53 9.43 32.72 11.54
CA ASP A 53 9.63 33.95 12.32
C ASP A 53 10.56 33.80 13.54
N HIS A 54 11.38 32.76 13.62
CA HIS A 54 12.35 32.67 14.71
C HIS A 54 13.57 33.56 14.43
N ALA A 55 13.56 34.76 15.03
CA ALA A 55 14.76 35.56 15.21
C ALA A 55 15.91 34.70 15.79
N PRO A 56 17.17 34.97 15.43
CA PRO A 56 18.31 34.15 15.84
C PRO A 56 18.37 34.06 17.37
N TYR A 57 18.10 32.87 17.91
CA TYR A 57 18.16 32.61 19.35
C TYR A 57 19.63 32.66 19.80
N ALA A 58 19.99 33.65 20.61
CA ALA A 58 21.29 33.76 21.24
C ALA A 58 21.56 32.52 22.12
N ALA A 59 22.75 31.95 21.97
CA ALA A 59 23.19 30.67 22.51
C ALA A 59 23.43 30.64 24.04
N SER A 60 22.41 30.91 24.86
CA SER A 60 22.54 30.92 26.33
C SER A 60 21.92 29.72 27.07
N ASN A 61 21.38 28.72 26.38
CA ASN A 61 20.75 27.57 27.05
C ASN A 61 21.06 26.23 26.34
N ALA A 62 22.33 25.83 26.34
CA ALA A 62 22.77 24.52 25.83
C ALA A 62 21.99 23.36 26.48
N GLU A 63 21.62 23.47 27.75
CA GLU A 63 20.81 22.46 28.46
C GLU A 63 19.37 22.35 27.93
N LYS A 64 18.75 23.47 27.53
CA LYS A 64 17.42 23.43 26.91
C LYS A 64 17.49 22.84 25.51
N ILE A 65 18.58 23.11 24.78
CA ILE A 65 18.83 22.51 23.45
C ILE A 65 19.05 21.00 23.60
N LEU A 66 19.90 20.57 24.53
CA LEU A 66 20.15 19.16 24.80
C LEU A 66 18.88 18.44 25.28
N GLY A 67 18.12 19.05 26.19
CA GLY A 67 16.83 18.54 26.66
C GLY A 67 15.81 18.42 25.52
N ALA A 68 15.78 19.38 24.58
CA ALA A 68 14.91 19.30 23.40
C ALA A 68 15.35 18.20 22.42
N LEU A 69 16.65 18.00 22.22
CA LEU A 69 17.21 16.94 21.38
C LEU A 69 16.97 15.55 21.98
N LEU A 70 17.16 15.38 23.29
CA LEU A 70 16.85 14.16 24.03
C LEU A 70 15.34 13.88 24.07
N ALA A 71 14.52 14.92 24.26
CA ALA A 71 13.06 14.77 24.19
C ALA A 71 12.58 14.39 22.78
N GLN A 72 13.31 14.75 21.72
CA GLN A 72 13.05 14.26 20.37
C GLN A 72 13.47 12.80 20.17
N SER A 73 14.59 12.36 20.74
CA SER A 73 15.05 10.96 20.62
C SER A 73 14.19 9.97 21.43
N ILE A 74 13.47 10.43 22.45
CA ILE A 74 12.58 9.61 23.28
C ILE A 74 11.16 9.50 22.68
N ARG A 75 10.81 10.29 21.65
CA ARG A 75 9.46 10.18 21.07
C ARG A 75 9.25 8.79 20.47
N PRO A 76 8.14 8.12 20.77
CA PRO A 76 7.86 6.81 20.21
C PRO A 76 7.87 6.91 18.69
N PHE A 77 8.60 6.00 18.03
CA PHE A 77 8.65 5.92 16.58
C PHE A 77 7.24 6.08 16.00
N PRO A 78 7.06 6.91 14.94
CA PRO A 78 5.78 6.96 14.27
C PRO A 78 5.46 5.52 13.87
N SER A 79 4.34 5.00 14.34
CA SER A 79 3.91 3.65 14.04
C SER A 79 2.41 3.68 13.77
N GLY A 80 1.87 2.61 13.19
CA GLY A 80 0.44 2.54 12.88
C GLY A 80 0.03 3.25 11.60
N LEU A 81 0.97 3.62 10.71
CA LEU A 81 0.62 3.95 9.33
C LEU A 81 0.37 2.65 8.56
N TYR A 82 -0.86 2.45 8.11
CA TYR A 82 -1.24 1.36 7.23
C TYR A 82 -1.36 1.89 5.81
N ALA A 83 -1.05 1.03 4.85
CA ALA A 83 -1.22 1.36 3.45
C ALA A 83 -1.73 0.17 2.65
N THR A 84 -2.35 0.47 1.51
CA THR A 84 -2.80 -0.53 0.54
C THR A 84 -2.35 -0.18 -0.87
N TYR A 85 -2.07 -1.21 -1.68
CA TYR A 85 -1.66 -1.07 -3.08
C TYR A 85 -1.98 -2.36 -3.82
N TYR A 86 -2.70 -2.28 -4.94
CA TYR A 86 -2.96 -3.42 -5.84
C TYR A 86 -3.51 -4.68 -5.13
N GLY A 87 -4.38 -4.51 -4.14
CA GLY A 87 -4.92 -5.63 -3.35
C GLY A 87 -3.97 -6.19 -2.28
N PHE A 88 -2.78 -5.62 -2.10
CA PHE A 88 -1.90 -5.87 -0.97
C PHE A 88 -2.15 -4.86 0.13
N SER A 89 -1.91 -5.29 1.37
CA SER A 89 -1.83 -4.40 2.52
C SER A 89 -0.49 -4.55 3.23
N SER A 90 0.01 -3.43 3.73
CA SER A 90 1.28 -3.33 4.43
C SER A 90 1.17 -2.26 5.51
N TYR A 91 2.15 -2.23 6.39
CA TYR A 91 2.22 -1.28 7.50
C TYR A 91 3.65 -0.84 7.72
N LEU A 92 3.81 0.28 8.40
CA LEU A 92 5.12 0.84 8.73
C LEU A 92 5.88 -0.11 9.65
N ASN A 93 7.00 -0.63 9.16
CA ASN A 93 7.86 -1.55 9.90
C ASN A 93 8.82 -0.81 10.85
N ALA A 94 9.67 -1.55 11.55
CA ALA A 94 10.66 -1.00 12.49
C ALA A 94 11.72 -0.09 11.82
N ASN A 95 11.90 -0.17 10.50
CA ASN A 95 12.81 0.68 9.73
C ASN A 95 12.11 1.92 9.17
N SER A 96 10.89 2.22 9.63
CA SER A 96 10.04 3.30 9.12
C SER A 96 9.78 3.17 7.62
N GLN A 97 9.59 1.94 7.15
CA GLN A 97 9.32 1.64 5.75
C GLN A 97 7.98 0.93 5.57
N ILE A 98 7.33 1.23 4.46
CA ILE A 98 6.23 0.45 3.91
C ILE A 98 6.70 -0.09 2.57
N ILE A 99 6.66 -1.41 2.41
CA ILE A 99 7.15 -2.09 1.22
C ILE A 99 5.97 -2.77 0.52
N PHE A 100 5.88 -2.64 -0.80
CA PHE A 100 4.92 -3.33 -1.66
C PHE A 100 5.61 -4.06 -2.82
N PRO A 101 5.08 -5.19 -3.29
CA PRO A 101 5.50 -5.76 -4.57
C PRO A 101 5.02 -4.86 -5.72
N ARG A 102 5.91 -4.39 -6.58
CA ARG A 102 5.57 -3.54 -7.73
C ARG A 102 4.73 -4.33 -8.74
N LYS A 103 3.53 -3.85 -9.09
CA LYS A 103 2.61 -4.55 -10.01
C LYS A 103 2.47 -3.89 -11.39
N ASN A 104 3.02 -2.70 -11.57
CA ASN A 104 3.02 -1.95 -12.83
C ASN A 104 4.45 -1.53 -13.21
N ALA A 105 4.70 -1.39 -14.52
CA ALA A 105 5.99 -0.92 -15.04
C ALA A 105 6.07 0.62 -15.18
N THR A 106 5.02 1.34 -14.79
CA THR A 106 4.94 2.80 -14.93
C THR A 106 5.92 3.51 -14.01
N ASP A 107 6.48 4.61 -14.49
CA ASP A 107 7.32 5.53 -13.72
C ASP A 107 6.51 6.57 -12.94
N THR A 108 5.18 6.47 -13.00
CA THR A 108 4.26 7.29 -12.22
C THR A 108 3.64 6.44 -11.11
N VAL A 109 3.62 7.01 -9.90
CA VAL A 109 2.96 6.44 -8.72
C VAL A 109 2.01 7.49 -8.16
N LEU A 110 0.74 7.13 -8.04
CA LEU A 110 -0.26 7.95 -7.37
C LEU A 110 -0.33 7.58 -5.89
N ILE A 111 -0.11 8.55 -5.01
CA ILE A 111 -0.32 8.41 -3.57
C ILE A 111 -1.60 9.15 -3.18
N ILE A 112 -2.44 8.47 -2.40
CA ILE A 112 -3.68 9.04 -1.85
C ILE A 112 -3.58 8.98 -0.33
N VAL A 113 -3.58 10.13 0.31
CA VAL A 113 -3.67 10.23 1.78
C VAL A 113 -5.12 10.41 2.14
N THR A 114 -5.74 9.37 2.69
CA THR A 114 -7.12 9.45 3.17
C THR A 114 -7.37 8.48 4.29
N LYS A 115 -8.20 8.92 5.22
CA LYS A 115 -8.55 8.15 6.41
C LYS A 115 -9.37 6.90 6.09
N GLN A 116 -10.23 6.94 5.07
CA GLN A 116 -11.17 5.85 4.82
C GLN A 116 -11.52 5.69 3.35
N ILE A 117 -11.62 4.44 2.93
CA ILE A 117 -12.10 4.02 1.62
C ILE A 117 -13.19 2.97 1.78
N TYR A 118 -14.02 2.80 0.76
CA TYR A 118 -15.17 1.90 0.77
C TYR A 118 -15.11 0.95 -0.43
N PRO A 119 -15.30 -0.36 -0.23
CA PRO A 119 -15.37 -1.30 -1.34
C PRO A 119 -16.73 -1.20 -2.04
N ILE A 120 -16.72 -1.20 -3.37
CA ILE A 120 -17.91 -1.42 -4.19
C ILE A 120 -17.94 -2.89 -4.60
N ILE A 121 -18.96 -3.61 -4.13
CA ILE A 121 -19.14 -5.05 -4.31
C ILE A 121 -20.17 -5.27 -5.42
N THR A 122 -19.81 -6.00 -6.48
CA THR A 122 -20.73 -6.26 -7.60
C THR A 122 -21.52 -7.55 -7.44
N ARG A 123 -20.88 -8.63 -6.98
CA ARG A 123 -21.53 -9.93 -6.77
C ARG A 123 -20.88 -10.72 -5.65
N GLY A 124 -21.68 -11.21 -4.71
CA GLY A 124 -21.20 -12.01 -3.58
C GLY A 124 -20.23 -11.22 -2.69
N ARG A 125 -18.98 -11.69 -2.60
CA ARG A 125 -17.91 -11.07 -1.78
C ARG A 125 -16.78 -10.46 -2.61
N THR A 126 -16.96 -10.34 -3.93
CA THR A 126 -15.93 -9.82 -4.84
C THR A 126 -15.97 -8.30 -4.87
N VAL A 127 -14.87 -7.66 -4.44
CA VAL A 127 -14.68 -6.22 -4.58
C VAL A 127 -14.35 -5.90 -6.04
N ASN A 128 -15.10 -4.98 -6.64
CA ASN A 128 -14.82 -4.49 -7.99
C ASN A 128 -13.80 -3.35 -7.94
N TYR A 129 -14.06 -2.33 -7.12
CA TYR A 129 -13.13 -1.21 -6.91
C TYR A 129 -13.39 -0.55 -5.54
N PHE A 130 -12.48 0.32 -5.14
CA PHE A 130 -12.66 1.16 -3.95
C PHE A 130 -13.06 2.57 -4.34
N VAL A 131 -13.84 3.21 -3.46
CA VAL A 131 -14.22 4.62 -3.59
C VAL A 131 -13.81 5.41 -2.35
N ARG A 132 -13.47 6.67 -2.57
CA ARG A 132 -13.37 7.68 -1.52
C ARG A 132 -14.76 8.25 -1.24
N ARG A 133 -15.04 8.58 0.01
CA ARG A 133 -16.20 9.41 0.36
C ARG A 133 -15.94 10.88 -0.01
N PRO A 134 -16.81 11.54 -0.78
CA PRO A 134 -16.56 12.90 -1.27
C PRO A 134 -16.44 13.93 -0.13
N ASP A 135 -17.14 13.69 0.98
CA ASP A 135 -17.19 14.52 2.19
C ASP A 135 -15.99 14.34 3.14
N LEU A 136 -15.11 13.37 2.89
CA LEU A 136 -13.93 13.12 3.72
C LEU A 136 -12.68 13.69 3.08
N ASP A 137 -11.86 14.37 3.87
CA ASP A 137 -10.58 14.91 3.43
C ASP A 137 -9.70 13.85 2.78
N ALA A 138 -9.14 14.19 1.62
CA ALA A 138 -8.09 13.44 0.98
C ALA A 138 -7.18 14.36 0.18
N ALA A 139 -5.88 14.04 0.23
CA ALA A 139 -4.88 14.67 -0.60
C ALA A 139 -4.34 13.65 -1.60
N PHE A 140 -4.06 14.12 -2.81
CA PHE A 140 -3.61 13.30 -3.93
C PHE A 140 -2.25 13.82 -4.38
N TYR A 141 -1.29 12.93 -4.50
CA TYR A 141 0.07 13.27 -4.88
C TYR A 141 0.50 12.39 -6.05
N GLU A 142 0.96 13.01 -7.12
CA GLU A 142 1.58 12.32 -8.24
C GLU A 142 3.10 12.34 -8.08
N PHE A 143 3.71 11.17 -8.11
CA PHE A 143 5.15 10.98 -8.12
C PHE A 143 5.54 10.48 -9.50
N LYS A 144 6.24 11.30 -10.28
CA LYS A 144 6.69 10.96 -11.62
C LYS A 144 8.21 10.88 -11.65
N ARG A 145 8.76 9.71 -11.98
CA ARG A 145 10.20 9.55 -12.15
C ARG A 145 10.60 10.10 -13.52
N ILE A 146 11.55 11.02 -13.52
CA ILE A 146 12.12 11.64 -14.71
C ILE A 146 13.63 11.40 -14.73
N LYS A 147 14.21 11.25 -15.91
CA LYS A 147 15.67 11.24 -16.10
C LYS A 147 16.11 12.63 -16.52
N ASP A 148 17.00 13.26 -15.76
CA ASP A 148 17.58 14.54 -16.14
C ASP A 148 18.55 14.33 -17.31
N SER A 149 18.30 14.99 -18.43
CA SER A 149 19.13 14.93 -19.64
C SER A 149 20.56 15.40 -19.44
N LYS A 150 20.83 16.29 -18.48
CA LYS A 150 22.17 16.87 -18.27
C LYS A 150 23.05 16.01 -17.37
N THR A 151 22.48 15.51 -16.28
CA THR A 151 23.22 14.75 -15.26
C THR A 151 23.08 13.24 -15.42
N GLU A 152 22.18 12.79 -16.30
CA GLU A 152 21.75 11.40 -16.47
C GLU A 152 21.21 10.75 -15.19
N THR A 153 20.94 11.54 -14.16
CA THR A 153 20.39 11.07 -12.88
C THR A 153 18.87 10.98 -12.92
N TYR A 154 18.32 10.08 -12.12
CA TYR A 154 16.88 9.97 -11.95
C TYR A 154 16.42 10.87 -10.80
N CYS A 155 15.29 11.55 -11.01
CA CYS A 155 14.63 12.36 -10.01
C CYS A 155 13.15 12.00 -9.94
N TRP A 156 12.56 12.09 -8.76
CA TRP A 156 11.11 12.17 -8.61
C TRP A 156 10.68 13.63 -8.73
N GLU A 157 9.72 13.88 -9.61
CA GLU A 157 8.89 15.07 -9.59
C GLU A 157 7.62 14.74 -8.81
N THR A 158 7.47 15.34 -7.63
CA THR A 158 6.30 15.18 -6.76
C THR A 158 5.42 16.41 -6.84
N LYS A 159 4.12 16.24 -7.08
CA LYS A 159 3.15 17.34 -7.11
C LYS A 159 1.87 16.95 -6.40
N GLU A 160 1.31 17.87 -5.62
CA GLU A 160 -0.08 17.73 -5.20
C GLU A 160 -1.01 17.98 -6.40
N ILE A 161 -1.96 17.07 -6.60
CA ILE A 161 -2.94 17.17 -7.69
C ILE A 161 -4.34 17.34 -7.11
N GLN A 162 -5.22 17.98 -7.87
CA GLN A 162 -6.62 18.08 -7.48
C GLN A 162 -7.25 16.69 -7.40
N ALA A 163 -8.08 16.48 -6.38
CA ALA A 163 -8.85 15.26 -6.27
C ALA A 163 -9.69 15.05 -7.53
N PRO A 164 -9.65 13.86 -8.15
CA PRO A 164 -10.45 13.59 -9.34
C PRO A 164 -11.94 13.77 -9.03
N LYS A 165 -12.71 14.28 -10.00
CA LYS A 165 -14.17 14.42 -9.88
C LYS A 165 -14.85 13.07 -9.56
N ASN A 166 -14.26 11.98 -10.06
CA ASN A 166 -14.72 10.63 -9.78
C ASN A 166 -14.15 10.14 -8.44
N SER A 167 -15.02 9.67 -7.55
CA SER A 167 -14.64 9.06 -6.27
C SER A 167 -13.94 7.71 -6.39
N LYS A 168 -13.95 7.08 -7.58
CA LYS A 168 -13.28 5.79 -7.83
C LYS A 168 -11.77 5.93 -7.67
N ILE A 169 -11.19 5.08 -6.83
CA ILE A 169 -9.76 5.02 -6.60
C ILE A 169 -9.11 4.09 -7.64
N PRO A 170 -8.04 4.54 -8.34
CA PRO A 170 -7.26 3.68 -9.23
C PRO A 170 -6.65 2.48 -8.48
N VAL A 171 -6.60 1.31 -9.11
CA VAL A 171 -6.09 0.08 -8.48
C VAL A 171 -4.59 0.12 -8.20
N ASP A 172 -3.88 0.93 -8.97
CA ASP A 172 -2.44 1.17 -8.92
C ASP A 172 -2.06 2.36 -8.02
N ALA A 173 -3.03 2.99 -7.36
CA ALA A 173 -2.76 3.99 -6.34
C ALA A 173 -2.29 3.34 -5.03
N ILE A 174 -1.31 3.96 -4.38
CA ILE A 174 -0.93 3.65 -3.00
C ILE A 174 -1.78 4.50 -2.09
N ILE A 175 -2.57 3.85 -1.23
CA ILE A 175 -3.47 4.54 -0.30
C ILE A 175 -2.84 4.51 1.08
N LEU A 176 -2.54 5.68 1.64
CA LEU A 176 -2.06 5.85 3.00
C LEU A 176 -3.26 6.14 3.91
N HIS A 177 -3.50 5.25 4.88
CA HIS A 177 -4.63 5.33 5.81
C HIS A 177 -4.36 6.32 6.95
N ALA A 178 -4.35 7.61 6.62
CA ALA A 178 -4.11 8.74 7.52
C ALA A 178 -4.92 9.97 7.10
N LYS A 179 -5.03 10.98 7.96
CA LYS A 179 -5.61 12.27 7.54
C LYS A 179 -4.55 13.06 6.74
N PRO A 180 -4.96 13.85 5.74
CA PRO A 180 -4.02 14.70 4.99
C PRO A 180 -3.18 15.60 5.89
N ASN A 181 -3.74 16.14 6.97
CA ASN A 181 -3.02 17.02 7.89
C ASN A 181 -2.08 16.31 8.89
N GLU A 182 -1.96 14.97 8.82
CA GLU A 182 -1.06 14.16 9.65
C GLU A 182 0.24 13.79 8.91
N LEU A 183 0.28 13.98 7.59
CA LEU A 183 1.43 13.68 6.74
C LEU A 183 1.79 14.92 5.90
N TYR A 184 3.08 15.20 5.80
CA TYR A 184 3.65 16.16 4.88
C TYR A 184 4.44 15.41 3.81
N ILE A 185 4.04 15.60 2.56
CA ILE A 185 4.71 15.04 1.39
C ILE A 185 5.44 16.19 0.70
N PRO A 186 6.78 16.14 0.59
CA PRO A 186 7.52 17.22 -0.05
C PRO A 186 7.24 17.25 -1.55
N GLU A 187 6.82 18.40 -2.05
CA GLU A 187 6.65 18.66 -3.48
C GLU A 187 7.97 19.11 -4.13
N GLY A 188 8.05 18.97 -5.45
CA GLY A 188 9.21 19.37 -6.24
C GLY A 188 10.11 18.19 -6.64
N LEU A 189 11.38 18.49 -6.91
CA LEU A 189 12.35 17.52 -7.41
C LEU A 189 13.15 16.91 -6.27
N SER A 190 13.24 15.58 -6.25
CA SER A 190 14.11 14.85 -5.33
C SER A 190 14.90 13.76 -6.06
N LYS A 191 16.18 13.62 -5.74
CA LYS A 191 17.04 12.63 -6.38
C LYS A 191 16.62 11.22 -5.99
N THR A 192 16.71 10.29 -6.94
CA THR A 192 16.44 8.87 -6.70
C THR A 192 17.39 8.00 -7.52
N ILE A 193 17.32 6.69 -7.30
CA ILE A 193 18.06 5.71 -8.09
C ILE A 193 17.22 5.27 -9.29
N GLY A 194 17.91 4.97 -10.40
CA GLY A 194 17.32 4.25 -11.51
C GLY A 194 17.02 2.79 -11.17
N GLY A 195 16.23 2.12 -12.00
CA GLY A 195 15.98 0.68 -11.91
C GLY A 195 14.52 0.31 -11.72
N GLU A 196 14.26 -0.97 -11.51
CA GLU A 196 12.91 -1.52 -11.41
C GLU A 196 12.32 -1.45 -10.00
N HIS A 197 13.18 -1.36 -8.98
CA HIS A 197 12.76 -1.00 -7.63
C HIS A 197 12.49 0.50 -7.53
N LEU A 198 11.35 0.88 -6.97
CA LEU A 198 10.98 2.28 -6.76
C LEU A 198 11.21 2.64 -5.30
N ILE A 199 12.16 3.55 -5.04
CA ILE A 199 12.35 4.16 -3.73
C ILE A 199 11.69 5.54 -3.78
N LEU A 200 10.54 5.67 -3.15
CA LEU A 200 9.79 6.92 -3.13
C LEU A 200 10.46 7.94 -2.17
N PRO A 201 10.26 9.24 -2.43
CA PRO A 201 10.68 10.31 -1.52
C PRO A 201 10.16 10.10 -0.10
N ILE A 202 10.90 10.64 0.87
CA ILE A 202 10.58 10.53 2.29
C ILE A 202 9.31 11.33 2.59
N ILE A 203 8.39 10.71 3.32
CA ILE A 203 7.17 11.34 3.83
C ILE A 203 7.42 11.72 5.30
N TYR A 204 6.95 12.88 5.72
CA TYR A 204 7.17 13.38 7.09
C TYR A 204 5.87 13.36 7.88
N PRO A 205 5.81 12.74 9.07
CA PRO A 205 4.67 12.91 9.95
C PRO A 205 4.65 14.34 10.49
N THR A 206 3.52 15.02 10.42
CA THR A 206 3.35 16.38 11.00
C THR A 206 2.82 16.34 12.42
N LYS A 207 2.22 15.21 12.81
CA LYS A 207 1.65 14.94 14.13
C LYS A 207 1.90 13.49 14.49
N GLU A 208 1.67 13.15 15.75
CA GLU A 208 1.60 11.75 16.14
C GLU A 208 0.45 11.07 15.38
N LEU A 209 0.79 10.03 14.63
CA LEU A 209 -0.21 9.27 13.89
C LEU A 209 -1.13 8.57 14.89
N ALA A 210 -2.45 8.80 14.74
CA ALA A 210 -3.45 8.21 15.62
C ALA A 210 -3.56 6.69 15.41
N ARG A 211 -2.62 5.92 16.00
CA ARG A 211 -2.44 4.47 15.84
C ARG A 211 -3.74 3.70 15.92
N SER A 212 -4.50 3.92 17.00
CA SER A 212 -5.76 3.20 17.25
C SER A 212 -6.78 3.47 16.16
N TYR A 213 -6.86 4.71 15.71
CA TYR A 213 -7.89 5.12 14.77
C TYR A 213 -7.59 4.70 13.33
N GLY A 214 -6.33 4.85 12.90
CA GLY A 214 -5.84 4.31 11.63
C GLY A 214 -6.01 2.79 11.57
N SER A 215 -5.63 2.08 12.64
CA SER A 215 -5.80 0.63 12.74
C SER A 215 -7.26 0.20 12.62
N LEU A 216 -8.18 0.85 13.35
CA LEU A 216 -9.62 0.50 13.32
C LEU A 216 -10.24 0.76 11.94
N SER A 217 -9.86 1.84 11.27
CA SER A 217 -10.33 2.14 9.91
C SER A 217 -9.84 1.09 8.90
N PHE A 218 -8.57 0.70 9.01
CA PHE A 218 -7.96 -0.30 8.16
C PHE A 218 -8.51 -1.71 8.42
N LEU A 219 -8.77 -2.09 9.69
CA LEU A 219 -9.34 -3.40 10.04
C LEU A 219 -10.67 -3.69 9.33
N LYS A 220 -11.49 -2.66 9.08
CA LYS A 220 -12.78 -2.80 8.38
C LYS A 220 -12.60 -3.27 6.93
N ILE A 221 -11.51 -2.88 6.29
CA ILE A 221 -11.22 -3.17 4.88
C ILE A 221 -10.16 -4.26 4.71
N LYS A 222 -9.37 -4.57 5.74
CA LYS A 222 -8.26 -5.55 5.72
C LYS A 222 -8.65 -6.89 5.09
N LYS A 223 -9.88 -7.35 5.32
CA LYS A 223 -10.42 -8.60 4.75
C LYS A 223 -10.45 -8.67 3.22
N TYR A 224 -10.29 -7.53 2.54
CA TYR A 224 -10.26 -7.43 1.08
C TYR A 224 -8.85 -7.36 0.50
N PHE A 225 -7.82 -7.38 1.35
CA PHE A 225 -6.43 -7.25 0.95
C PHE A 225 -5.64 -8.48 1.41
N ALA A 226 -4.74 -8.96 0.54
CA ALA A 226 -3.77 -9.96 0.91
C ALA A 226 -2.68 -9.31 1.80
N PRO A 227 -2.25 -9.97 2.89
CA PRO A 227 -1.02 -9.56 3.55
C PRO A 227 0.15 -9.77 2.57
N ILE A 228 1.18 -8.94 2.68
CA ILE A 228 2.45 -9.25 2.03
C ILE A 228 3.10 -10.36 2.86
N GLU A 229 3.01 -11.59 2.36
CA GLU A 229 3.79 -12.69 2.89
C GLU A 229 5.26 -12.35 2.68
N ALA A 230 5.97 -12.07 3.77
CA ALA A 230 7.42 -12.09 3.74
C ALA A 230 7.77 -13.51 3.26
N ARG A 231 8.33 -13.65 2.05
CA ARG A 231 8.85 -14.92 1.56
C ARG A 231 9.95 -15.36 2.52
N THR A 232 9.59 -16.06 3.59
CA THR A 232 10.49 -16.76 4.50
C THR A 232 11.02 -18.04 3.89
N GLU A 233 10.57 -18.38 2.67
CA GLU A 233 11.30 -19.27 1.78
C GLU A 233 12.57 -18.59 1.27
N ILE A 234 13.49 -18.28 2.18
CA ILE A 234 14.89 -18.50 1.88
C ILE A 234 14.93 -19.98 1.55
N LYS A 235 14.84 -20.33 0.26
CA LYS A 235 15.38 -21.61 -0.19
C LYS A 235 16.81 -21.56 0.32
N ARG A 236 17.06 -22.23 1.45
CA ARG A 236 18.39 -22.61 1.87
C ARG A 236 18.88 -23.44 0.69
N SER A 237 19.46 -22.77 -0.30
CA SER A 237 20.32 -23.41 -1.28
C SER A 237 21.24 -24.23 -0.40
N GLY A 238 21.16 -25.56 -0.48
CA GLY A 238 22.00 -26.45 0.30
C GLY A 238 23.40 -25.85 0.31
N ASP A 239 23.85 -25.51 1.51
CA ASP A 239 24.99 -24.66 1.74
C ASP A 239 26.14 -25.19 0.88
N ARG A 240 26.64 -24.42 -0.09
CA ARG A 240 27.75 -24.88 -0.97
C ARG A 240 29.01 -25.20 -0.16
N TYR A 241 29.02 -24.81 1.12
CA TYR A 241 30.09 -25.03 2.07
C TYR A 241 29.83 -26.17 3.06
N SER A 242 28.67 -26.84 3.04
CA SER A 242 28.42 -27.97 3.95
C SER A 242 29.33 -29.17 3.69
N THR A 243 29.97 -29.23 2.51
CA THR A 243 30.97 -30.25 2.17
C THR A 243 32.41 -29.88 2.58
N LEU A 244 32.67 -28.63 2.95
CA LEU A 244 34.01 -28.15 3.35
C LEU A 244 34.25 -28.21 4.86
N ILE A 245 33.26 -28.64 5.63
CA ILE A 245 33.37 -28.94 7.05
C ILE A 245 33.22 -30.45 7.23
N ARG A 246 34.29 -31.18 6.92
CA ARG A 246 34.52 -32.51 7.51
C ARG A 246 35.90 -32.47 8.18
N PRO A 247 36.00 -32.83 9.47
CA PRO A 247 37.28 -32.93 10.18
C PRO A 247 38.15 -34.05 9.60
#